data_AF-A0A2S1JYE1-F1
#
_entry.id   AF-A0A2S1JYE1-F1
#
_cell.length_a   1.000
_cell.length_b   1.000
_cell.length_c   1.000
_cell.angle_alpha   90.00
_cell.angle_beta   90.00
_cell.angle_gamma   90.00
#
_symmetry.space_group_name_H-M   'P 1'
#
loop_
_entity.id
_entity.type
_entity.pdbx_description
1 polymer ?
#
loop_
_entity_poly.entity_id
_entity_poly.type
_entity_poly.pdbx_seq_one_letter_code
_entity_poly.pdbx_strand_id
1 'polypeptide(L)'
;MHSKHLAKTTGLTAPQVLLLQAIRNKGEVTIGELANEVSLSQATVTNILDRLEKRGLVYRQRSQTDKRKVHAYLTEEAAETLRDAPIPLQDQFTRQFGDLKDWEQSMIIASLQRVAQMMDAQHIDASPVLDIGVLDRQGTAMDKPASALGYSDIPDSADKDKSS
;
A
#
# COMPACT_ATOMS: atom_id res chain seq x y z
N MET A 1 14.09 -7.28 11.10
CA MET A 1 15.49 -6.78 11.29
C MET A 1 15.84 -5.59 10.37
N HIS A 2 15.31 -5.51 9.15
CA HIS A 2 15.65 -4.41 8.21
C HIS A 2 15.07 -3.03 8.56
N SER A 3 13.85 -2.94 9.13
CA SER A 3 13.22 -1.65 9.46
C SER A 3 14.00 -0.83 10.51
N LYS A 4 14.59 -1.51 11.51
CA LYS A 4 15.42 -0.87 12.54
C LYS A 4 16.77 -0.39 12.01
N HIS A 5 17.32 -1.05 11.00
CA HIS A 5 18.57 -0.62 10.37
C HIS A 5 18.31 0.58 9.46
N LEU A 6 17.25 0.53 8.65
CA LEU A 6 16.81 1.63 7.78
C LEU A 6 16.62 2.95 8.53
N ALA A 7 15.85 2.93 9.63
CA ALA A 7 15.61 4.12 10.44
C ALA A 7 16.88 4.68 11.09
N LYS A 8 17.88 3.84 11.39
CA LYS A 8 19.15 4.27 11.97
C LYS A 8 20.09 4.89 10.94
N THR A 9 20.09 4.40 9.70
CA THR A 9 21.02 4.89 8.66
C THR A 9 20.48 6.14 7.96
N THR A 10 19.16 6.24 7.73
CA THR A 10 18.57 7.33 6.93
C THR A 10 17.60 8.22 7.69
N GLY A 11 17.21 7.86 8.92
CA GLY A 11 16.14 8.54 9.64
C GLY A 11 14.77 8.43 8.95
N LEU A 12 14.59 7.43 8.08
CA LEU A 12 13.35 7.17 7.35
C LEU A 12 12.70 5.86 7.80
N THR A 13 11.36 5.84 7.80
CA THR A 13 10.60 4.61 7.99
C THR A 13 10.55 3.80 6.69
N ALA A 14 10.22 2.51 6.78
CA ALA A 14 10.06 1.65 5.61
C ALA A 14 9.08 2.22 4.55
N PRO A 15 7.86 2.67 4.92
CA PRO A 15 6.94 3.29 3.97
C PRO A 15 7.49 4.56 3.31
N GLN A 16 8.26 5.37 4.03
CA GLN A 16 8.90 6.57 3.47
C GLN A 16 9.94 6.21 2.42
N VAL A 17 10.76 5.19 2.68
CA VAL A 17 11.77 4.74 1.72
C VAL A 17 11.13 4.14 0.48
N LEU A 18 10.09 3.30 0.64
CA LEU A 18 9.36 2.74 -0.50
C LEU A 18 8.75 3.84 -1.39
N LEU A 19 8.16 4.86 -0.78
CA LEU A 19 7.63 6.02 -1.50
C LEU A 19 8.72 6.77 -2.27
N LEU A 20 9.85 7.09 -1.62
CA LEU A 20 10.94 7.79 -2.28
C LEU A 20 11.55 6.96 -3.43
N GLN A 21 11.67 5.64 -3.26
CA GLN A 21 12.13 4.73 -4.32
C GLN A 21 11.14 4.66 -5.49
N ALA A 22 9.83 4.60 -5.22
CA ALA A 22 8.81 4.61 -6.26
C ALA A 22 8.87 5.92 -7.08
N ILE A 23 9.05 7.07 -6.43
CA ILE A 23 9.25 8.36 -7.12
C ILE A 23 10.53 8.32 -7.96
N ARG A 24 11.65 7.84 -7.42
CA ARG A 24 12.93 7.72 -8.16
C ARG A 24 12.79 6.88 -9.42
N ASN A 25 12.12 5.73 -9.32
CA ASN A 25 12.05 4.76 -10.40
C ASN A 25 11.07 5.18 -11.50
N LYS A 26 9.97 5.85 -11.15
CA LYS A 26 8.92 6.25 -12.11
C LYS A 26 9.01 7.69 -12.59
N GLY A 27 9.76 8.55 -11.91
CA GLY A 27 9.84 9.98 -12.25
C GLY A 27 8.52 10.70 -11.96
N GLU A 28 7.83 11.17 -13.01
CA GLU A 28 6.59 11.95 -12.91
C GLU A 28 5.39 11.13 -12.38
N VAL A 29 5.35 10.85 -11.08
CA VAL A 29 4.34 9.96 -10.49
C VAL A 29 3.28 10.73 -9.70
N THR A 30 2.02 10.38 -9.88
CA THR A 30 0.90 10.96 -9.13
C THR A 30 0.71 10.28 -7.77
N ILE A 31 0.01 10.96 -6.86
CA ILE A 31 -0.33 10.41 -5.53
C ILE A 31 -1.11 9.10 -5.64
N GLY A 32 -2.04 9.01 -6.59
CA GLY A 32 -2.84 7.81 -6.81
C GLY A 32 -2.00 6.61 -7.27
N GLU A 33 -1.06 6.85 -8.19
CA GLU A 33 -0.11 5.81 -8.65
C GLU A 33 0.82 5.37 -7.53
N LEU A 34 1.30 6.31 -6.71
CA LEU A 34 2.11 6.00 -5.53
C LEU A 34 1.34 5.14 -4.52
N ALA A 35 0.09 5.51 -4.20
CA ALA A 35 -0.76 4.78 -3.28
C ALA A 35 -0.96 3.32 -3.69
N ASN A 36 -1.18 3.08 -4.98
CA ASN A 36 -1.30 1.73 -5.53
C ASN A 36 0.03 0.97 -5.45
N GLU A 37 1.15 1.61 -5.77
CA GLU A 37 2.48 0.97 -5.78
C GLU A 37 2.90 0.46 -4.40
N VAL A 38 2.66 1.27 -3.36
CA VAL A 38 3.08 0.93 -1.98
C VAL A 38 1.96 0.27 -1.16
N SER A 39 0.83 -0.06 -1.78
CA SER A 39 -0.35 -0.66 -1.14
C SER A 39 -0.84 0.12 0.09
N LEU A 40 -0.88 1.45 -0.02
CA LEU A 40 -1.38 2.35 1.04
C LEU A 40 -2.56 3.19 0.54
N SER A 41 -3.38 3.71 1.46
CA SER A 41 -4.42 4.66 1.09
C SER A 41 -3.82 5.97 0.58
N GLN A 42 -4.52 6.67 -0.32
CA GLN A 42 -4.09 7.98 -0.81
C GLN A 42 -3.93 9.02 0.32
N ALA A 43 -4.76 8.95 1.36
CA ALA A 43 -4.65 9.81 2.53
C ALA A 43 -3.34 9.56 3.29
N THR A 44 -2.98 8.30 3.51
CA THR A 44 -1.72 7.93 4.15
C THR A 44 -0.51 8.37 3.32
N VAL A 45 -0.55 8.15 2.00
CA VAL A 45 0.51 8.61 1.10
C VAL A 45 0.65 10.14 1.14
N THR A 46 -0.46 10.87 1.10
CA THR A 46 -0.46 12.34 1.20
C THR A 46 0.21 12.80 2.51
N ASN A 47 -0.17 12.22 3.65
CA ASN A 47 0.43 12.52 4.95
C ASN A 47 1.93 12.18 5.03
N ILE A 48 2.38 11.15 4.29
CA ILE A 48 3.81 10.83 4.20
C ILE A 48 4.53 11.86 3.32
N LEU A 49 3.99 12.17 2.15
CA LEU A 49 4.55 13.16 1.22
C LEU A 49 4.65 14.55 1.85
N ASP A 50 3.63 14.99 2.58
CA ASP A 50 3.65 16.29 3.29
C ASP A 50 4.79 16.35 4.31
N ARG A 51 5.11 15.24 4.99
CA ARG A 51 6.23 15.16 5.93
C ARG A 51 7.58 15.11 5.22
N LEU A 52 7.67 14.43 4.08
CA LEU A 52 8.88 14.38 3.26
C LEU A 52 9.18 15.74 2.61
N GLU A 53 8.14 16.47 2.17
CA GLU A 53 8.26 17.82 1.63
C GLU A 53 8.68 18.82 2.70
N LYS A 54 8.12 18.75 3.91
CA LYS A 54 8.61 19.54 5.07
C LYS A 54 10.06 19.26 5.44
N ARG A 55 10.56 18.06 5.11
CA ARG A 55 11.96 17.67 5.30
C ARG A 55 12.87 18.04 4.13
N GLY A 56 12.35 18.68 3.07
CA GLY A 56 13.14 19.02 1.89
C GLY A 56 13.50 17.83 1.00
N LEU A 57 12.84 16.67 1.16
CA LEU A 57 13.16 15.44 0.41
C LEU A 57 12.30 15.27 -0.86
N VAL A 58 11.13 15.89 -0.89
CA VAL A 58 10.20 15.78 -2.02
C VAL A 58 9.66 17.17 -2.34
N TYR A 59 9.39 17.43 -3.61
CA TYR A 59 8.56 18.56 -4.03
C TYR A 59 7.44 18.09 -4.95
N ARG A 60 6.33 18.83 -4.93
CA ARG A 60 5.17 18.56 -5.79
C ARG A 60 5.00 19.64 -6.84
N GLN A 61 4.75 19.23 -8.09
CA GLN A 61 4.51 20.14 -9.19
C GLN A 61 3.22 19.75 -9.92
N ARG A 62 2.38 20.74 -10.21
CA ARG A 62 1.22 20.55 -11.08
C ARG A 62 1.70 20.26 -12.49
N SER A 63 1.10 19.26 -13.13
CA SER A 63 1.39 18.94 -14.52
C SER A 63 1.10 20.14 -15.43
N GLN A 64 1.99 20.37 -16.40
CA GLN A 64 1.81 21.40 -17.42
C GLN A 64 0.79 20.96 -18.50
N THR A 65 0.65 19.65 -18.72
CA THR A 65 -0.25 19.03 -19.71
C THR A 65 -1.67 18.82 -19.17
N ASP A 66 -1.83 18.38 -17.92
CA ASP A 66 -3.15 18.27 -17.26
C ASP A 66 -3.10 18.90 -15.87
N LYS A 67 -3.63 20.14 -15.73
CA LYS A 67 -3.61 20.91 -14.48
C LYS A 67 -4.34 20.24 -13.30
N ARG A 68 -5.10 19.16 -13.54
CA ARG A 68 -5.75 18.34 -12.50
C ARG A 68 -4.78 17.36 -11.84
N LYS A 69 -3.65 17.06 -12.48
CA LYS A 69 -2.62 16.16 -11.97
C LYS A 69 -1.54 16.90 -11.20
N VAL A 70 -1.12 16.31 -10.09
CA VAL A 70 0.03 16.74 -9.29
C VAL A 70 1.01 15.57 -9.27
N HIS A 71 2.25 15.84 -9.68
CA HIS A 71 3.34 14.87 -9.68
C HIS A 71 4.29 15.16 -8.52
N ALA A 72 4.79 14.11 -7.90
CA ALA A 72 5.83 14.20 -6.88
C ALA A 72 7.21 13.94 -7.51
N TYR A 73 8.21 14.65 -7.02
CA TYR A 73 9.59 14.56 -7.48
C TYR A 73 10.54 14.51 -6.28
N LEU A 74 11.68 13.84 -6.45
CA LEU A 74 12.75 13.86 -5.45
C LEU A 74 13.57 15.14 -5.55
N THR A 75 14.00 15.66 -4.41
CA THR A 75 15.09 16.63 -4.36
C THR A 75 16.44 15.92 -4.46
N GLU A 76 17.51 16.67 -4.68
CA GLU A 76 18.88 16.13 -4.64
C GLU A 76 19.22 15.56 -3.26
N GLU A 77 18.78 16.23 -2.18
CA GLU A 77 18.96 15.76 -0.80
C GLU A 77 18.30 14.39 -0.57
N ALA A 78 17.14 14.13 -1.17
CA ALA A 78 16.53 12.81 -1.12
C ALA A 78 17.29 11.76 -1.92
N ALA A 79 17.85 12.13 -3.07
CA ALA A 79 18.69 11.22 -3.84
C ALA A 79 19.93 10.81 -3.02
N GLU A 80 20.57 11.73 -2.32
CA GLU A 80 21.66 11.47 -1.39
C GLU A 80 21.24 10.61 -0.20
N THR A 81 20.15 10.98 0.48
CA THR A 81 19.60 10.21 1.62
C THR A 81 19.27 8.76 1.23
N LEU A 82 18.84 8.54 -0.02
CA LEU A 82 18.55 7.21 -0.54
C LEU A 82 19.80 6.41 -0.97
N ARG A 83 20.97 7.03 -1.16
CA ARG A 83 22.21 6.27 -1.43
C ARG A 83 22.63 5.45 -0.22
N ASP A 84 22.42 6.00 0.97
CA ASP A 84 22.73 5.34 2.25
C ASP A 84 21.61 4.41 2.72
N ALA A 85 20.47 4.39 2.02
CA ALA A 85 19.37 3.48 2.32
C ALA A 85 19.75 2.05 1.90
N PRO A 86 19.62 1.06 2.80
CA PRO A 86 19.67 -0.35 2.44
C PRO A 86 18.75 -0.62 1.24
N ILE A 87 19.32 -1.22 0.20
CA ILE A 87 18.57 -1.69 -0.97
C ILE A 87 17.51 -2.69 -0.47
N PRO A 88 16.24 -2.58 -0.90
CA PRO A 88 15.21 -3.56 -0.53
C PRO A 88 15.69 -4.98 -0.85
N LEU A 89 15.38 -5.94 0.01
CA LEU A 89 15.81 -7.33 -0.18
C LEU A 89 15.41 -7.88 -1.55
N GLN A 90 14.23 -7.48 -2.05
CA GLN A 90 13.72 -7.84 -3.37
C GLN A 90 14.57 -7.25 -4.51
N ASP A 91 14.97 -5.98 -4.41
CA ASP A 91 15.86 -5.33 -5.38
C ASP A 91 17.26 -5.96 -5.35
N GLN A 92 17.77 -6.27 -4.15
CA GLN A 92 19.04 -6.95 -3.97
C GLN A 92 19.02 -8.35 -4.60
N PHE A 93 17.97 -9.12 -4.34
CA PHE A 93 17.75 -10.44 -4.95
C PHE A 93 17.65 -10.31 -6.48
N THR A 94 16.84 -9.40 -6.99
CA THR A 94 16.64 -9.21 -8.44
C THR A 94 17.95 -8.88 -9.15
N ARG A 95 18.77 -7.99 -8.58
CA ARG A 95 20.10 -7.68 -9.11
C ARG A 95 21.01 -8.90 -9.11
N GLN A 96 21.21 -9.52 -7.95
CA GLN A 96 22.13 -10.66 -7.82
C GLN A 96 21.69 -11.84 -8.67
N PHE A 97 20.38 -12.11 -8.77
CA PHE A 97 19.84 -13.16 -9.62
C PHE A 97 20.03 -12.84 -11.10
N GLY A 98 19.83 -11.58 -11.51
CA GLY A 98 20.07 -11.13 -12.88
C GLY A 98 21.56 -11.14 -13.28
N ASP A 99 22.48 -10.99 -12.32
CA ASP A 99 23.93 -11.08 -12.54
C ASP A 99 24.42 -12.54 -12.73
N LEU A 100 23.58 -13.54 -12.43
CA LEU A 100 23.89 -14.94 -12.68
C LEU A 100 23.83 -15.28 -14.17
N LYS A 101 24.58 -16.31 -14.59
CA LYS A 101 24.46 -16.83 -15.96
C LYS A 101 23.09 -17.45 -16.18
N ASP A 102 22.59 -17.42 -17.42
CA ASP A 102 21.28 -17.97 -17.78
C ASP A 102 21.04 -19.41 -17.29
N TRP A 103 22.10 -20.24 -17.32
CA TRP A 103 22.01 -21.62 -16.84
C TRP A 103 21.85 -21.70 -15.32
N GLU A 104 22.48 -20.82 -14.55
CA GLU A 104 22.35 -20.76 -13.09
C GLU A 104 20.93 -20.31 -12.70
N GLN A 105 20.41 -19.30 -13.38
CA GLN A 105 19.03 -18.84 -13.20
C GLN A 105 18.03 -19.98 -13.47
N SER A 106 18.24 -20.70 -14.58
CA SER A 106 17.40 -21.84 -14.98
C SER A 106 17.43 -22.97 -13.95
N MET A 107 18.61 -23.29 -13.38
CA MET A 107 18.72 -24.31 -12.34
C MET A 107 17.96 -23.92 -11.06
N ILE A 108 18.06 -22.66 -10.64
CA ILE A 108 17.37 -22.18 -9.44
C ILE A 108 15.85 -22.26 -9.64
N ILE A 109 15.34 -21.79 -10.79
CA ILE A 109 13.91 -21.84 -11.11
C ILE A 109 13.42 -23.30 -11.13
N ALA A 110 14.13 -24.19 -11.80
CA ALA A 110 13.76 -25.61 -11.87
C ALA A 110 13.74 -26.27 -10.50
N SER A 111 14.71 -25.94 -9.62
CA SER A 111 14.76 -26.46 -8.26
C SER A 111 13.59 -25.97 -7.41
N LEU A 112 13.26 -24.67 -7.48
CA LEU A 112 12.13 -24.10 -6.76
C LEU A 112 10.78 -24.66 -7.24
N GLN A 113 10.61 -24.81 -8.55
CA GLN A 113 9.42 -25.45 -9.12
C GLN A 113 9.27 -26.89 -8.62
N ARG A 114 10.37 -27.64 -8.54
CA ARG A 114 10.34 -29.01 -8.01
C ARG A 114 9.92 -29.07 -6.55
N VAL A 115 10.43 -28.18 -5.71
CA VAL A 115 10.03 -28.08 -4.31
C VAL A 115 8.55 -27.70 -4.18
N ALA A 116 8.08 -26.71 -4.95
CA ALA A 116 6.68 -26.31 -4.96
C ALA A 116 5.74 -27.46 -5.38
N GLN A 117 6.15 -28.26 -6.37
CA GLN A 117 5.42 -29.47 -6.76
C GLN A 117 5.34 -30.50 -5.62
N MET A 118 6.43 -30.71 -4.88
CA MET A 118 6.45 -31.63 -3.73
C MET A 118 5.54 -31.18 -2.58
N MET A 119 5.30 -29.87 -2.47
CA MET A 119 4.43 -29.29 -1.45
C MET A 119 2.95 -29.22 -1.88
N ASP A 120 2.61 -29.76 -3.06
CA ASP A 120 1.30 -29.59 -3.73
C ASP A 120 0.87 -28.11 -3.85
N ALA A 121 1.84 -27.20 -3.87
CA ALA A 121 1.64 -25.76 -3.89
C ALA A 121 1.26 -25.23 -5.28
N GLN A 122 0.95 -26.12 -6.23
CA GLN A 122 0.59 -25.77 -7.60
C GLN A 122 -0.72 -24.97 -7.68
N HIS A 123 -1.53 -25.03 -6.61
CA HIS A 123 -2.82 -24.33 -6.47
C HIS A 123 -2.79 -23.23 -5.41
N ILE A 124 -1.65 -23.00 -4.76
CA ILE A 124 -1.53 -21.94 -3.75
C ILE A 124 -1.17 -20.65 -4.49
N ASP A 125 -2.10 -19.70 -4.51
CA ASP A 125 -1.86 -18.34 -4.98
C ASP A 125 -0.77 -17.71 -4.10
N ALA A 126 0.47 -17.80 -4.58
CA ALA A 126 1.65 -17.22 -3.94
C ALA A 126 1.85 -15.77 -4.38
N SER A 127 0.76 -14.99 -4.50
CA SER A 127 0.84 -13.54 -4.38
C SER A 127 1.67 -13.20 -3.14
N PRO A 128 2.56 -12.18 -3.20
CA PRO A 128 3.43 -11.89 -2.08
C PRO A 128 2.57 -11.57 -0.85
N VAL A 129 2.55 -12.49 0.10
CA VAL A 129 1.98 -12.30 1.44
C VAL A 129 2.87 -11.28 2.14
N LEU A 130 2.61 -10.01 1.85
CA LEU A 130 2.84 -8.93 2.79
C LEU A 130 1.57 -8.86 3.62
N ASP A 131 1.48 -9.71 4.64
CA ASP A 131 0.59 -9.46 5.77
C ASP A 131 1.14 -8.22 6.49
N ILE A 132 0.82 -7.05 5.94
CA ILE A 132 0.98 -5.78 6.64
C ILE A 132 -0.13 -5.80 7.66
N GLY A 133 0.19 -6.31 8.85
CA GLY A 133 -0.73 -6.39 9.97
C GLY A 133 -1.54 -5.10 10.10
N VAL A 134 -2.83 -5.29 10.38
CA VAL A 134 -3.88 -4.28 10.53
C VAL A 134 -3.37 -3.05 11.29
N LEU A 135 -2.86 -2.06 10.56
CA LEU A 135 -2.59 -0.73 11.12
C LEU A 135 -3.89 0.05 11.05
N ASP A 136 -4.57 -0.01 12.19
CA ASP A 136 -5.58 0.93 12.66
C ASP A 136 -7.00 0.76 12.11
N ARG A 137 -7.73 -0.15 12.76
CA ARG A 137 -9.20 -0.09 12.80
C ARG A 137 -9.66 -0.01 14.26
N GLN A 138 -9.29 1.05 14.98
CA GLN A 138 -9.98 1.41 16.22
C GLN A 138 -10.25 2.91 16.27
N GLY A 139 -11.41 3.27 15.71
CA GLY A 139 -11.93 4.63 15.77
C GLY A 139 -13.41 4.74 15.42
N THR A 140 -14.23 3.72 15.70
CA THR A 140 -15.70 3.87 15.81
C THR A 140 -16.23 2.90 16.86
N ALA A 141 -16.12 3.27 18.13
CA ALA A 141 -17.07 2.78 19.13
C ALA A 141 -18.41 3.47 18.87
N MET A 142 -19.48 2.69 18.69
CA MET A 142 -20.64 2.66 19.58
C MET A 142 -21.81 1.92 18.91
N ASP A 143 -22.19 0.82 19.56
CA ASP A 143 -23.50 0.15 19.66
C ASP A 143 -24.33 -0.26 18.43
N LYS A 144 -24.54 -1.59 18.38
CA LYS A 144 -25.66 -2.30 17.74
C LYS A 144 -26.95 -2.11 18.58
N PRO A 145 -28.14 -2.49 18.09
CA PRO A 145 -29.33 -1.65 18.09
C PRO A 145 -30.29 -1.94 19.25
N ALA A 146 -30.88 -0.90 19.82
CA ALA A 146 -32.06 -1.04 20.67
C ALA A 146 -33.28 -1.32 19.80
N SER A 147 -33.80 -2.54 19.90
CA SER A 147 -35.15 -2.91 19.49
C SER A 147 -36.17 -2.20 20.39
N ALA A 148 -36.99 -1.31 19.83
CA ALA A 148 -38.39 -1.07 20.23
C ALA A 148 -38.99 0.13 19.47
N LEU A 149 -40.27 -0.04 19.09
CA LEU A 149 -41.29 0.98 18.77
C LEU A 149 -41.37 1.50 17.32
N GLY A 150 -42.31 0.88 16.59
CA GLY A 150 -43.51 1.61 16.10
C GLY A 150 -43.42 2.24 14.72
N TYR A 151 -44.04 1.61 13.72
CA TYR A 151 -45.31 2.08 13.15
C TYR A 151 -45.72 1.14 11.99
N SER A 152 -46.79 0.37 12.19
CA SER A 152 -47.53 -0.30 11.13
C SER A 152 -48.85 0.44 10.96
N ASP A 153 -48.87 1.41 10.04
CA ASP A 153 -50.11 1.98 9.53
C ASP A 153 -50.68 1.05 8.46
N ILE A 154 -51.78 0.36 8.81
CA ILE A 154 -52.75 -0.14 7.82
C ILE A 154 -54.12 0.43 8.25
N PRO A 155 -54.92 0.96 7.30
CA PRO A 155 -56.05 1.82 7.62
C PRO A 155 -57.28 1.04 8.05
N ASP A 156 -58.00 1.61 9.02
CA ASP A 156 -59.30 1.19 9.52
C ASP A 156 -60.40 1.44 8.46
N SER A 157 -61.10 0.38 8.07
CA SER A 157 -62.24 0.43 7.16
C SER A 157 -63.53 0.08 7.89
N ALA A 158 -64.37 1.09 8.04
CA ALA A 158 -65.82 1.04 7.97
C ALA A 158 -66.57 0.12 8.96
N ASP A 159 -66.95 0.74 10.07
CA ASP A 159 -68.31 0.81 10.61
C ASP A 159 -69.43 0.32 9.66
N LYS A 160 -70.09 -0.80 10.02
CA LYS A 160 -71.55 -0.95 9.95
C LYS A 160 -72.08 -2.25 10.55
N ASP A 161 -73.19 -2.08 11.26
CA ASP A 161 -74.33 -2.98 11.45
C ASP A 161 -74.34 -3.99 12.63
N LYS A 162 -75.19 -3.59 13.60
CA LYS A 162 -76.36 -4.31 14.16
C LYS A 162 -76.21 -5.12 15.46
N SER A 163 -77.06 -4.70 16.40
CA SER A 163 -78.02 -5.48 17.22
C SER A 163 -77.54 -6.83 17.74
N SER A 164 -77.52 -7.06 19.06
CA SER A 164 -78.65 -6.98 19.99
C SER A 164 -78.18 -7.13 21.43
#